data_AF-A0AA42NR68-F1
#
_entry.id   AF-A0AA42NR68-F1
#
_cell.length_a   1.000
_cell.length_b   1.000
_cell.length_c   1.000
_cell.angle_alpha   90.00
_cell.angle_beta   90.00
_cell.angle_gamma   90.00
#
_symmetry.space_group_name_H-M   'P 1'
#
loop_
_entity.id
_entity.type
_entity.pdbx_description
1 polymer ?
#
loop_
_entity_poly.entity_id
_entity_poly.type
_entity_poly.pdbx_seq_one_letter_code
_entity_poly.pdbx_strand_id
1 'polypeptide(L)'
;MNILIVGNGFDLSHYLPTKYDHFMDVMRAIEFKETGEKVVDLSIHTVNEWMRMLDQIFEKRKEAEQPNYDMDFNELFSCIRDKWFIEKTKELYLTEQIKISCQDVLKLQYRLKLNDWYQYFKNHVEEIKTWIDFEQKIEEVLGVLASCIMEIEKIKSPKEFFKYFQYDKREENQIIEKDFKILSFFKFIKPESYQYKLPSVYIDSRPSFKEKNRDNLNPIFCHGANLENGFNPSGFLAYLYLQLEEFIEIFNLYLDLIVNEFRPQVQLHIDTKEWNYPDLIFSFNYTNTYARIHDSVKIEYLHGSHGEFQNIVLGVSDIEHENLKKLKAYGFTKYHQKLLKNTDYLFLEKYKNKVKDNIYQLNKHENYSYTDIPSEQNRMKQITESGQLDLNFHIWGHSLDVSDRDYIFDLFSLNDEMDRNVKITVYYFDKNAKFSLLNNLLAILGKDKVELWMKKGWLKFEPNPNIVEINNIQLVDLPKLEQ
;
A
#
# COMPACT_ATOMS: atom_id res chain seq x y z
N MET A 1 1.78 -19.82 -23.77
CA MET A 1 2.20 -19.70 -22.36
C MET A 1 1.06 -19.09 -21.57
N ASN A 2 0.69 -19.68 -20.45
CA ASN A 2 -0.35 -19.18 -19.55
C ASN A 2 0.31 -18.36 -18.43
N ILE A 3 -0.11 -17.11 -18.28
CA ILE A 3 0.41 -16.18 -17.27
C ILE A 3 -0.74 -15.83 -16.33
N LEU A 4 -0.53 -16.00 -15.03
CA LEU A 4 -1.48 -15.54 -14.02
C LEU A 4 -0.97 -14.23 -13.40
N ILE A 5 -1.82 -13.22 -13.38
CA ILE A 5 -1.61 -11.95 -12.69
C ILE A 5 -2.52 -11.97 -11.46
N VAL A 6 -1.93 -11.92 -10.26
CA VAL A 6 -2.68 -11.92 -9.00
C VAL A 6 -2.56 -10.58 -8.28
N GLY A 7 -3.67 -10.12 -7.68
CA GLY A 7 -3.69 -9.01 -6.74
C GLY A 7 -4.33 -9.42 -5.42
N ASN A 8 -4.52 -8.47 -4.50
CA ASN A 8 -5.06 -8.75 -3.16
C ASN A 8 -6.39 -9.52 -3.16
N GLY A 9 -7.25 -9.30 -4.17
CA GLY A 9 -8.51 -10.03 -4.30
C GLY A 9 -8.35 -11.54 -4.48
N PHE A 10 -7.16 -12.03 -4.86
CA PHE A 10 -6.82 -13.45 -4.88
C PHE A 10 -6.76 -13.99 -3.45
N ASP A 11 -6.03 -13.35 -2.55
CA ASP A 11 -6.00 -13.73 -1.13
C ASP A 11 -7.39 -13.67 -0.49
N LEU A 12 -8.17 -12.64 -0.85
CA LEU A 12 -9.53 -12.50 -0.35
C LEU A 12 -10.46 -13.60 -0.84
N SER A 13 -10.32 -14.08 -2.09
CA SER A 13 -11.10 -15.25 -2.54
C SER A 13 -10.69 -16.54 -1.82
N HIS A 14 -9.47 -16.58 -1.29
CA HIS A 14 -8.98 -17.65 -0.42
C HIS A 14 -9.29 -17.40 1.06
N TYR A 15 -10.08 -16.38 1.41
CA TYR A 15 -10.42 -16.01 2.79
C TYR A 15 -9.21 -15.74 3.70
N LEU A 16 -8.09 -15.29 3.12
CA LEU A 16 -6.96 -14.80 3.91
C LEU A 16 -7.22 -13.36 4.34
N PRO A 17 -6.92 -12.99 5.59
CA PRO A 17 -7.30 -11.69 6.13
C PRO A 17 -6.37 -10.56 5.64
N THR A 18 -6.39 -10.21 4.36
CA THR A 18 -5.45 -9.23 3.75
C THR A 18 -6.11 -7.91 3.33
N LYS A 19 -7.37 -7.67 3.74
CA LYS A 19 -7.99 -6.34 3.61
C LYS A 19 -7.25 -5.35 4.51
N TYR A 20 -7.24 -4.10 4.09
CA TYR A 20 -6.73 -3.00 4.91
C TYR A 20 -7.39 -2.98 6.31
N ASP A 21 -8.72 -3.14 6.36
CA ASP A 21 -9.44 -3.17 7.63
C ASP A 21 -9.08 -4.36 8.51
N HIS A 22 -8.75 -5.52 7.93
CA HIS A 22 -8.30 -6.67 8.71
C HIS A 22 -6.96 -6.36 9.39
N PHE A 23 -6.01 -5.79 8.65
CA PHE A 23 -4.74 -5.34 9.20
C PHE A 23 -4.95 -4.33 10.34
N MET A 24 -5.74 -3.28 10.11
CA MET A 24 -5.97 -2.24 11.11
C MET A 24 -6.67 -2.77 12.37
N ASP A 25 -7.63 -3.67 12.23
CA ASP A 25 -8.35 -4.27 13.35
C ASP A 25 -7.42 -5.20 14.16
N VAL A 26 -6.56 -6.00 13.51
CA VAL A 26 -5.58 -6.83 14.22
C VAL A 26 -4.54 -5.96 14.95
N MET A 27 -4.04 -4.90 14.31
CA MET A 27 -3.12 -3.97 14.97
C MET A 27 -3.78 -3.28 16.17
N ARG A 28 -5.08 -2.96 16.07
CA ARG A 28 -5.86 -2.42 17.17
C ARG A 28 -5.98 -3.42 18.33
N ALA A 29 -6.25 -4.69 18.05
CA ALA A 29 -6.31 -5.72 19.08
C ALA A 29 -4.97 -5.84 19.84
N ILE A 30 -3.85 -5.84 19.10
CA ILE A 30 -2.50 -5.88 19.66
C ILE A 30 -2.21 -4.64 20.51
N GLU A 31 -2.58 -3.44 20.04
CA GLU A 31 -2.39 -2.19 20.79
C GLU A 31 -3.13 -2.20 22.14
N PHE A 32 -4.29 -2.83 22.22
CA PHE A 32 -5.12 -2.91 23.43
C PHE A 32 -4.75 -4.06 24.38
N LYS A 33 -3.95 -5.04 23.96
CA LYS A 33 -3.51 -6.15 24.82
C LYS A 33 -2.81 -5.62 26.08
N GLU A 34 -3.21 -6.11 27.24
CA GLU A 34 -2.57 -5.75 28.51
C GLU A 34 -1.23 -6.47 28.65
N THR A 35 -0.13 -5.70 28.68
CA THR A 35 1.26 -6.20 28.76
C THR A 35 1.98 -5.78 30.05
N GLY A 36 1.22 -5.34 31.06
CA GLY A 36 1.74 -4.87 32.35
C GLY A 36 2.02 -3.36 32.38
N GLU A 37 3.02 -2.96 33.18
CA GLU A 37 3.38 -1.54 33.34
C GLU A 37 3.86 -0.94 32.02
N LYS A 38 3.14 0.08 31.53
CA LYS A 38 3.49 0.79 30.31
C LYS A 38 4.60 1.80 30.59
N VAL A 39 5.60 1.85 29.72
CA VAL A 39 6.60 2.92 29.72
C VAL A 39 5.89 4.26 29.51
N VAL A 40 6.15 5.20 30.42
CA VAL A 40 5.48 6.51 30.49
C VAL A 40 5.66 7.28 29.18
N ASP A 41 6.88 7.32 28.66
CA ASP A 41 7.22 7.98 27.41
C ASP A 41 8.11 7.09 26.55
N LEU A 42 7.59 6.64 25.40
CA LEU A 42 8.36 5.84 24.45
C LEU A 42 9.26 6.69 23.55
N SER A 43 9.06 8.01 23.49
CA SER A 43 9.82 8.89 22.59
C SER A 43 11.27 9.13 23.03
N ILE A 44 11.65 8.62 24.21
CA ILE A 44 13.01 8.69 24.75
C ILE A 44 14.03 7.86 23.95
N HIS A 45 13.58 6.87 23.18
CA HIS A 45 14.41 6.03 22.32
C HIS A 45 13.78 5.92 20.93
N THR A 46 14.63 5.69 19.93
CA THR A 46 14.20 5.30 18.58
C THR A 46 13.58 3.92 18.58
N VAL A 47 12.79 3.61 17.54
CA VAL A 47 12.19 2.27 17.38
C VAL A 47 13.26 1.18 17.39
N ASN A 48 14.36 1.37 16.67
CA ASN A 48 15.46 0.40 16.61
C ASN A 48 16.15 0.17 17.97
N GLU A 49 16.33 1.22 18.77
CA GLU A 49 16.87 1.07 20.13
C GLU A 49 15.91 0.28 21.00
N TRP A 50 14.61 0.57 20.93
CA TRP A 50 13.59 -0.22 21.64
C TRP A 50 13.59 -1.69 21.22
N MET A 51 13.65 -1.99 19.91
CA MET A 51 13.68 -3.37 19.43
C MET A 51 14.87 -4.14 20.02
N ARG A 52 16.07 -3.54 19.98
CA ARG A 52 17.30 -4.13 20.57
C ARG A 52 17.18 -4.33 22.07
N MET A 53 16.61 -3.36 22.79
CA MET A 53 16.40 -3.46 24.24
C MET A 53 15.43 -4.58 24.58
N LEU A 54 14.31 -4.69 23.86
CA LEU A 54 13.34 -5.77 24.03
C LEU A 54 13.98 -7.13 23.76
N ASP A 55 14.74 -7.27 22.67
CA ASP A 55 15.47 -8.52 22.37
C ASP A 55 16.39 -8.94 23.52
N GLN A 56 17.15 -8.00 24.07
CA GLN A 56 18.03 -8.27 25.21
C GLN A 56 17.26 -8.64 26.49
N ILE A 57 16.08 -8.02 26.72
CA ILE A 57 15.24 -8.32 27.88
C ILE A 57 14.69 -9.74 27.78
N PHE A 58 14.14 -10.12 26.62
CA PHE A 58 13.55 -11.45 26.40
C PHE A 58 14.62 -12.55 26.40
N GLU A 59 15.78 -12.33 25.79
CA GLU A 59 16.87 -13.32 25.82
C GLU A 59 17.37 -13.57 27.24
N LYS A 60 17.50 -12.52 28.08
CA LYS A 60 17.86 -12.67 29.50
C LYS A 60 16.81 -13.42 30.32
N ARG A 61 15.56 -13.45 29.87
CA ARG A 61 14.44 -14.12 30.55
C ARG A 61 14.07 -15.46 29.92
N LYS A 62 14.86 -15.96 28.96
CA LYS A 62 14.52 -17.17 28.19
C LYS A 62 14.31 -18.43 29.05
N GLU A 63 15.05 -18.54 30.16
CA GLU A 63 14.93 -19.63 31.13
C GLU A 63 13.90 -19.36 32.24
N ALA A 64 13.32 -18.16 32.28
CA ALA A 64 12.26 -17.79 33.22
C ALA A 64 10.88 -18.03 32.62
N GLU A 65 9.85 -18.06 33.47
CA GLU A 65 8.46 -18.07 33.02
C GLU A 65 8.17 -16.81 32.20
N GLN A 66 7.78 -17.01 30.93
CA GLN A 66 7.51 -15.92 30.02
C GLN A 66 6.21 -15.22 30.43
N PRO A 67 6.10 -13.90 30.22
CA PRO A 67 4.87 -13.19 30.49
C PRO A 67 3.70 -13.77 29.67
N ASN A 68 2.55 -13.96 30.33
CA ASN A 68 1.36 -14.54 29.70
C ASN A 68 0.54 -13.49 28.91
N TYR A 69 1.19 -12.82 27.95
CA TYR A 69 0.51 -11.91 27.02
C TYR A 69 0.77 -12.24 25.56
N ASP A 70 1.09 -13.51 25.26
CA ASP A 70 0.92 -14.03 23.90
C ASP A 70 -0.52 -13.75 23.40
N MET A 71 -0.70 -13.73 22.08
CA MET A 71 -2.03 -13.59 21.48
C MET A 71 -2.32 -14.73 20.52
N ASP A 72 -3.41 -15.45 20.78
CA ASP A 72 -3.94 -16.45 19.85
C ASP A 72 -4.81 -15.81 18.75
N PHE A 73 -5.29 -16.63 17.82
CA PHE A 73 -6.19 -16.20 16.75
C PHE A 73 -7.42 -15.42 17.25
N ASN A 74 -8.11 -15.90 18.29
CA ASN A 74 -9.34 -15.26 18.75
C ASN A 74 -9.05 -13.89 19.37
N GLU A 75 -7.93 -13.75 20.07
CA GLU A 75 -7.47 -12.47 20.61
C GLU A 75 -7.05 -11.50 19.50
N LEU A 76 -6.32 -11.98 18.49
CA LEU A 76 -5.87 -11.18 17.34
C LEU A 76 -7.04 -10.62 16.53
N PHE A 77 -8.07 -11.43 16.30
CA PHE A 77 -9.25 -11.03 15.53
C PHE A 77 -10.43 -10.59 16.41
N SER A 78 -10.21 -10.32 17.70
CA SER A 78 -11.26 -10.01 18.68
C SER A 78 -12.09 -8.76 18.36
N CYS A 79 -11.48 -7.74 17.74
CA CYS A 79 -12.15 -6.49 17.36
C CYS A 79 -12.43 -6.36 15.85
N ILE A 80 -12.41 -7.48 15.11
CA ILE A 80 -12.65 -7.47 13.67
C ILE A 80 -14.07 -6.96 13.34
N ARG A 81 -14.15 -6.05 12.37
CA ARG A 81 -15.41 -5.55 11.81
C ARG A 81 -16.06 -6.57 10.87
N ASP A 82 -15.27 -7.23 10.03
CA ASP A 82 -15.73 -8.24 9.07
C ASP A 82 -15.80 -9.65 9.70
N LYS A 83 -16.72 -9.82 10.66
CA LYS A 83 -16.87 -11.09 11.40
C LYS A 83 -17.17 -12.27 10.49
N TRP A 84 -18.03 -12.07 9.48
CA TRP A 84 -18.41 -13.15 8.55
C TRP A 84 -17.19 -13.69 7.80
N PHE A 85 -16.31 -12.81 7.32
CA PHE A 85 -15.10 -13.22 6.62
C PHE A 85 -14.18 -14.04 7.52
N ILE A 86 -13.96 -13.63 8.77
CA ILE A 86 -13.10 -14.35 9.72
C ILE A 86 -13.67 -15.71 10.13
N GLU A 87 -14.99 -15.84 10.25
CA GLU A 87 -15.60 -17.16 10.47
C GLU A 87 -15.35 -18.09 9.28
N LYS A 88 -15.37 -17.59 8.05
CA LYS A 88 -14.96 -18.37 6.87
C LYS A 88 -13.48 -18.70 6.84
N THR A 89 -12.63 -17.79 7.32
CA THR A 89 -11.22 -18.11 7.54
C THR A 89 -11.06 -19.27 8.53
N LYS A 90 -11.83 -19.33 9.64
CA LYS A 90 -11.78 -20.45 10.59
C LYS A 90 -12.24 -21.78 9.98
N GLU A 91 -13.24 -21.76 9.10
CA GLU A 91 -13.71 -22.96 8.38
C GLU A 91 -12.65 -23.51 7.40
N LEU A 92 -11.78 -22.65 6.88
CA LEU A 92 -10.82 -23.00 5.83
C LEU A 92 -9.42 -23.33 6.35
N TYR A 93 -9.03 -22.79 7.50
CA TYR A 93 -7.64 -22.82 7.98
C TYR A 93 -7.52 -23.36 9.42
N LEU A 94 -6.34 -23.90 9.74
CA LEU A 94 -5.97 -24.38 11.08
C LEU A 94 -5.65 -23.19 12.01
N THR A 95 -6.70 -22.48 12.44
CA THR A 95 -6.58 -21.23 13.18
C THR A 95 -6.07 -21.41 14.62
N GLU A 96 -6.19 -22.60 15.19
CA GLU A 96 -5.67 -22.95 16.51
C GLU A 96 -4.14 -22.92 16.61
N GLN A 97 -3.44 -22.93 15.47
CA GLN A 97 -1.97 -22.86 15.40
C GLN A 97 -1.46 -21.42 15.32
N ILE A 98 -2.35 -20.46 15.04
CA ILE A 98 -1.98 -19.06 14.85
C ILE A 98 -1.82 -18.43 16.23
N LYS A 99 -0.59 -18.07 16.55
CA LYS A 99 -0.21 -17.45 17.82
C LYS A 99 1.00 -16.55 17.60
N ILE A 100 0.94 -15.32 18.10
CA ILE A 100 2.10 -14.43 18.18
C ILE A 100 2.67 -14.43 19.59
N SER A 101 4.00 -14.38 19.68
CA SER A 101 4.70 -14.41 20.96
C SER A 101 4.50 -13.11 21.73
N CYS A 102 4.60 -13.18 23.05
CA CYS A 102 4.62 -12.03 23.94
C CYS A 102 5.68 -10.99 23.49
N GLN A 103 6.88 -11.44 23.10
CA GLN A 103 7.92 -10.54 22.57
C GLN A 103 7.43 -9.75 21.34
N ASP A 104 6.79 -10.41 20.39
CA ASP A 104 6.29 -9.77 19.17
C ASP A 104 5.10 -8.86 19.45
N VAL A 105 4.19 -9.24 20.37
CA VAL A 105 3.12 -8.37 20.86
C VAL A 105 3.69 -7.07 21.39
N LEU A 106 4.68 -7.13 22.28
CA LEU A 106 5.26 -5.93 22.90
C LEU A 106 6.03 -5.06 21.89
N LYS A 107 6.78 -5.70 20.97
CA LYS A 107 7.46 -5.00 19.88
C LYS A 107 6.47 -4.27 18.99
N LEU A 108 5.39 -4.93 18.56
CA LEU A 108 4.34 -4.32 17.75
C LEU A 108 3.67 -3.17 18.49
N GLN A 109 3.33 -3.31 19.78
CA GLN A 109 2.77 -2.21 20.58
C GLN A 109 3.67 -0.97 20.56
N TYR A 110 4.99 -1.13 20.67
CA TYR A 110 5.93 -0.01 20.67
C TYR A 110 6.03 0.62 19.29
N ARG A 111 6.10 -0.19 18.23
CA ARG A 111 6.08 0.28 16.83
C ARG A 111 4.81 1.06 16.53
N LEU A 112 3.63 0.53 16.88
CA LEU A 112 2.33 1.16 16.66
C LEU A 112 2.24 2.51 17.40
N LYS A 113 2.65 2.58 18.66
CA LYS A 113 2.59 3.82 19.46
C LYS A 113 3.57 4.90 18.96
N LEU A 114 4.71 4.51 18.39
CA LEU A 114 5.73 5.44 17.88
C LEU A 114 5.55 5.84 16.42
N ASN A 115 4.69 5.15 15.67
CA ASN A 115 4.51 5.36 14.24
C ASN A 115 3.37 6.36 13.95
N ASP A 116 3.73 7.56 13.49
CA ASP A 116 2.77 8.65 13.25
C ASP A 116 1.82 8.35 12.09
N TRP A 117 2.27 7.60 11.07
CA TRP A 117 1.40 7.15 9.98
C TRP A 117 0.32 6.20 10.47
N TYR A 118 0.66 5.20 11.26
CA TYR A 118 -0.32 4.30 11.89
C TYR A 118 -1.30 5.10 12.75
N GLN A 119 -0.83 6.05 13.57
CA GLN A 119 -1.71 6.90 14.38
C GLN A 119 -2.63 7.77 13.50
N TYR A 120 -2.14 8.30 12.39
CA TYR A 120 -2.95 9.02 11.41
C TYR A 120 -4.03 8.10 10.81
N PHE A 121 -3.64 6.95 10.27
CA PHE A 121 -4.53 6.00 9.61
C PHE A 121 -5.58 5.41 10.55
N LYS A 122 -5.21 5.12 11.79
CA LYS A 122 -6.11 4.67 12.86
C LYS A 122 -7.26 5.65 13.09
N ASN A 123 -7.02 6.96 12.94
CA ASN A 123 -8.06 7.99 13.09
C ASN A 123 -8.88 8.24 11.81
N HIS A 124 -8.54 7.57 10.70
CA HIS A 124 -9.24 7.64 9.41
C HIS A 124 -9.75 6.27 8.94
N VAL A 125 -9.87 5.29 9.84
CA VAL A 125 -10.31 3.92 9.50
C VAL A 125 -11.72 3.82 8.91
N GLU A 126 -12.57 4.83 9.12
CA GLU A 126 -13.89 4.89 8.49
C GLU A 126 -13.84 5.41 7.03
N GLU A 127 -12.78 6.15 6.69
CA GLU A 127 -12.57 6.73 5.37
C GLU A 127 -11.79 5.80 4.43
N ILE A 128 -10.90 4.98 4.99
CA ILE A 128 -10.01 4.07 4.23
C ILE A 128 -10.63 2.67 4.20
N LYS A 129 -11.05 2.22 3.03
CA LYS A 129 -11.67 0.88 2.85
C LYS A 129 -10.74 -0.10 2.15
N THR A 130 -9.78 0.43 1.39
CA THR A 130 -8.87 -0.34 0.54
C THR A 130 -7.45 0.19 0.65
N TRP A 131 -6.49 -0.62 0.18
CA TRP A 131 -5.10 -0.18 0.05
C TRP A 131 -4.92 0.98 -0.95
N ILE A 132 -5.86 1.20 -1.88
CA ILE A 132 -5.86 2.36 -2.79
C ILE A 132 -6.27 3.63 -2.04
N ASP A 133 -7.29 3.55 -1.18
CA ASP A 133 -7.69 4.68 -0.33
C ASP A 133 -6.55 5.11 0.62
N PHE A 134 -5.75 4.13 1.07
CA PHE A 134 -4.54 4.38 1.84
C PHE A 134 -3.50 5.20 1.04
N GLU A 135 -3.28 4.89 -0.24
CA GLU A 135 -2.37 5.65 -1.10
C GLU A 135 -2.85 7.08 -1.29
N GLN A 136 -4.14 7.28 -1.54
CA GLN A 136 -4.78 8.60 -1.63
C GLN A 136 -4.61 9.42 -0.35
N LYS A 137 -4.63 8.76 0.82
CA LYS A 137 -4.38 9.42 2.11
C LYS A 137 -2.93 9.86 2.28
N ILE A 138 -1.97 9.12 1.73
CA ILE A 138 -0.58 9.61 1.67
C ILE A 138 -0.50 10.83 0.75
N GLU A 139 -1.12 10.79 -0.43
CA GLU A 139 -1.17 11.93 -1.35
C GLU A 139 -1.78 13.18 -0.70
N GLU A 140 -2.87 13.01 0.05
CA GLU A 140 -3.52 14.08 0.81
C GLU A 140 -2.56 14.74 1.81
N VAL A 141 -1.87 13.93 2.61
CA VAL A 141 -0.87 14.43 3.57
C VAL A 141 0.22 15.19 2.82
N LEU A 142 0.80 14.62 1.76
CA LEU A 142 1.83 15.29 0.96
C LEU A 142 1.33 16.63 0.38
N GLY A 143 0.07 16.71 -0.07
CA GLY A 143 -0.51 17.94 -0.58
C GLY A 143 -0.69 19.03 0.47
N VAL A 144 -1.12 18.67 1.68
CA VAL A 144 -1.17 19.58 2.83
C VAL A 144 0.23 20.12 3.15
N LEU A 145 1.24 19.25 3.12
CA LEU A 145 2.62 19.64 3.35
C LEU A 145 3.15 20.57 2.27
N ALA A 146 2.87 20.28 1.00
CA ALA A 146 3.27 21.13 -0.11
C ALA A 146 2.74 22.55 0.08
N SER A 147 1.45 22.68 0.41
CA SER A 147 0.81 23.96 0.71
C SER A 147 1.44 24.65 1.91
N CYS A 148 1.67 23.91 3.00
CA CYS A 148 2.24 24.42 4.23
C CYS A 148 3.67 24.94 4.06
N ILE A 149 4.53 24.21 3.34
CA ILE A 149 5.90 24.62 3.03
C ILE A 149 5.90 26.00 2.34
N MET A 150 5.02 26.18 1.35
CA MET A 150 4.93 27.45 0.61
C MET A 150 4.49 28.61 1.50
N GLU A 151 3.54 28.40 2.41
CA GLU A 151 3.08 29.47 3.31
C GLU A 151 4.14 29.82 4.36
N ILE A 152 4.82 28.83 4.93
CA ILE A 152 5.88 29.04 5.91
C ILE A 152 7.07 29.78 5.30
N GLU A 153 7.43 29.50 4.04
CA GLU A 153 8.51 30.21 3.33
C GLU A 153 8.23 31.71 3.12
N LYS A 154 6.95 32.13 3.13
CA LYS A 154 6.59 33.56 3.05
C LYS A 154 6.83 34.32 4.36
N ILE A 155 7.01 33.61 5.47
CA ILE A 155 7.16 34.20 6.80
C ILE A 155 8.59 34.75 6.94
N LYS A 156 8.71 36.08 6.97
CA LYS A 156 10.00 36.80 6.96
C LYS A 156 10.86 36.57 8.21
N SER A 157 10.21 36.32 9.35
CA SER A 157 10.87 36.14 10.63
C SER A 157 10.46 34.80 11.22
N PRO A 158 11.39 33.88 11.50
CA PRO A 158 11.05 32.59 12.11
C PRO A 158 10.38 32.71 13.49
N LYS A 159 10.51 33.88 14.15
CA LYS A 159 9.76 34.20 15.38
C LYS A 159 8.26 34.33 15.17
N GLU A 160 7.79 34.39 13.92
CA GLU A 160 6.40 34.59 13.54
C GLU A 160 5.70 33.31 13.04
N PHE A 161 6.38 32.15 13.02
CA PHE A 161 5.76 30.88 12.60
C PHE A 161 4.46 30.57 13.35
N PHE A 162 4.39 30.90 14.64
CA PHE A 162 3.19 30.73 15.45
C PHE A 162 1.94 31.42 14.86
N LYS A 163 2.09 32.49 14.07
CA LYS A 163 0.96 33.19 13.45
C LYS A 163 0.25 32.33 12.41
N TYR A 164 1.00 31.46 11.73
CA TYR A 164 0.42 30.55 10.74
C TYR A 164 -0.41 29.45 11.41
N PHE A 165 0.02 28.98 12.58
CA PHE A 165 -0.68 27.94 13.35
C PHE A 165 -1.74 28.50 14.31
N GLN A 166 -1.98 29.81 14.31
CA GLN A 166 -3.10 30.38 15.07
C GLN A 166 -4.41 29.93 14.43
N TYR A 167 -5.09 29.02 15.11
CA TYR A 167 -6.44 28.57 14.77
C TYR A 167 -7.43 29.14 15.79
N ASP A 168 -8.25 30.11 15.36
CA ASP A 168 -9.39 30.63 16.11
C ASP A 168 -10.69 30.38 15.31
N LYS A 169 -11.69 29.76 15.95
CA LYS A 169 -13.00 29.49 15.32
C LYS A 169 -13.77 30.77 14.97
N ARG A 170 -13.30 31.95 15.37
CA ARG A 170 -13.97 33.25 15.21
C ARG A 170 -13.32 34.17 14.18
N GLU A 171 -12.16 33.83 13.62
CA GLU A 171 -11.39 34.66 12.69
C GLU A 171 -11.01 33.91 11.41
N GLU A 172 -10.54 34.65 10.39
CA GLU A 172 -10.06 34.09 9.12
C GLU A 172 -8.68 33.45 9.34
N ASN A 173 -8.64 32.12 9.50
CA ASN A 173 -7.43 31.37 9.81
C ASN A 173 -6.52 31.18 8.58
N GLN A 174 -5.20 31.19 8.80
CA GLN A 174 -4.22 30.91 7.74
C GLN A 174 -4.13 29.42 7.37
N ILE A 175 -4.55 28.56 8.29
CA ILE A 175 -4.64 27.12 8.11
C ILE A 175 -6.05 26.64 8.45
N ILE A 176 -6.64 25.82 7.58
CA ILE A 176 -7.96 25.23 7.83
C ILE A 176 -7.85 24.12 8.88
N GLU A 177 -8.95 23.85 9.60
CA GLU A 177 -8.97 22.90 10.72
C GLU A 177 -8.49 21.49 10.33
N LYS A 178 -8.87 21.07 9.12
CA LYS A 178 -8.49 19.76 8.56
C LYS A 178 -6.97 19.62 8.43
N ASP A 179 -6.33 20.60 7.79
CA ASP A 179 -4.88 20.60 7.56
C ASP A 179 -4.12 20.70 8.88
N PHE A 180 -4.60 21.52 9.82
CA PHE A 180 -4.02 21.61 11.16
C PHE A 180 -4.02 20.25 11.88
N LYS A 181 -5.13 19.50 11.80
CA LYS A 181 -5.25 18.16 12.37
C LYS A 181 -4.27 17.18 11.72
N ILE A 182 -4.15 17.20 10.39
CA ILE A 182 -3.20 16.37 9.64
C ILE A 182 -1.75 16.65 10.11
N LEU A 183 -1.33 17.91 10.13
CA LEU A 183 0.01 18.32 10.56
C LEU A 183 0.31 17.92 12.01
N SER A 184 -0.72 17.94 12.87
CA SER A 184 -0.58 17.57 14.29
C SER A 184 -0.22 16.09 14.47
N PHE A 185 -0.72 15.18 13.63
CA PHE A 185 -0.37 13.76 13.70
C PHE A 185 1.13 13.50 13.47
N PHE A 186 1.76 14.30 12.61
CA PHE A 186 3.17 14.16 12.25
C PHE A 186 4.09 15.04 13.10
N LYS A 187 3.60 15.48 14.27
CA LYS A 187 4.33 16.30 15.25
C LYS A 187 4.87 17.60 14.66
N PHE A 188 4.32 18.05 13.54
CA PHE A 188 4.78 19.26 12.84
C PHE A 188 4.56 20.50 13.69
N ILE A 189 3.51 20.46 14.52
CA ILE A 189 3.08 21.52 15.42
C ILE A 189 3.42 21.11 16.86
N LYS A 190 3.98 22.03 17.63
CA LYS A 190 4.29 21.85 19.06
C LYS A 190 3.76 23.04 19.87
N PRO A 191 3.05 22.80 20.98
CA PRO A 191 2.70 23.85 21.93
C PRO A 191 3.96 24.46 22.55
N GLU A 192 4.05 25.78 22.56
CA GLU A 192 5.11 26.54 23.22
C GLU A 192 4.54 27.51 24.25
N SER A 193 5.19 27.59 25.40
CA SER A 193 4.89 28.60 26.42
C SER A 193 5.70 29.86 26.13
N TYR A 194 5.03 31.02 26.18
CA TYR A 194 5.68 32.32 25.99
C TYR A 194 5.18 33.32 27.05
N GLN A 195 6.05 34.28 27.37
CA GLN A 195 5.72 35.36 28.30
C GLN A 195 5.30 36.60 27.52
N TYR A 196 4.20 37.22 27.95
CA TYR A 196 3.79 38.53 27.44
C TYR A 196 3.70 39.54 28.59
N LYS A 197 4.07 40.78 28.28
CA LYS A 197 4.05 41.88 29.23
C LYS A 197 2.62 42.36 29.42
N LEU A 198 2.17 42.48 30.67
CA LEU A 198 0.88 43.07 30.99
C LEU A 198 0.91 44.59 30.73
N PRO A 199 -0.22 45.19 30.32
CA PRO A 199 -0.34 46.64 30.26
C PRO A 199 -0.02 47.24 31.65
N SER A 200 0.93 48.17 31.71
CA SER A 200 1.28 48.82 32.98
C SER A 200 0.13 49.73 33.40
N VAL A 201 -0.53 49.42 34.52
CA VAL A 201 -1.63 50.24 35.05
C VAL A 201 -1.09 51.50 35.75
N TYR A 202 0.20 51.52 36.12
CA TYR A 202 0.87 52.65 36.78
C TYR A 202 2.25 52.92 36.15
N ILE A 203 2.72 54.16 36.25
CA ILE A 203 3.97 54.64 35.62
C ILE A 203 5.22 54.07 36.33
N ASP A 204 5.12 53.68 37.60
CA ASP A 204 6.24 53.20 38.44
C ASP A 204 6.19 51.71 38.83
N SER A 205 5.28 50.91 38.25
CA SER A 205 5.21 49.47 38.56
C SER A 205 6.24 48.65 37.76
N ARG A 206 6.95 47.73 38.43
CA ARG A 206 7.80 46.73 37.77
C ARG A 206 7.00 45.94 36.72
N PRO A 207 7.56 45.66 35.54
CA PRO A 207 6.86 44.92 34.49
C PRO A 207 6.43 43.55 35.00
N SER A 208 5.13 43.30 34.99
CA SER A 208 4.55 41.98 35.28
C SER A 208 4.34 41.22 33.97
N PHE A 209 4.70 39.94 33.99
CA PHE A 209 4.56 39.04 32.84
C PHE A 209 3.53 37.96 33.18
N LYS A 210 2.77 37.53 32.17
CA LYS A 210 1.94 36.33 32.24
C LYS A 210 2.40 35.32 31.20
N GLU A 211 2.31 34.05 31.56
CA GLU A 211 2.53 32.94 30.64
C GLU A 211 1.26 32.64 29.85
N LYS A 212 1.44 32.37 28.57
CA LYS A 212 0.42 31.83 27.67
C LYS A 212 1.03 30.73 26.84
N ASN A 213 0.19 29.81 26.38
CA ASN A 213 0.57 28.80 25.40
C ASN A 213 0.07 29.20 24.02
N ARG A 214 0.84 28.85 23.00
CA ARG A 214 0.45 28.96 21.59
C ARG A 214 1.04 27.79 20.81
N ASP A 215 0.43 27.45 19.69
CA ASP A 215 0.97 26.47 18.77
C ASP A 215 2.03 27.10 17.86
N ASN A 216 3.12 26.37 17.63
CA ASN A 216 4.21 26.80 16.77
C ASN A 216 4.80 25.61 16.00
N LEU A 217 5.64 25.88 15.00
CA LEU A 217 6.42 24.86 14.33
C LEU A 217 7.26 24.10 15.35
N ASN A 218 7.28 22.78 15.27
CA ASN A 218 8.11 21.98 16.15
C ASN A 218 9.60 22.25 15.85
N PRO A 219 10.39 22.74 16.84
CA PRO A 219 11.77 23.15 16.60
C PRO A 219 12.65 22.04 16.01
N ILE A 220 12.33 20.75 16.23
CA ILE A 220 13.09 19.63 15.65
C ILE A 220 13.12 19.65 14.12
N PHE A 221 12.13 20.31 13.49
CA PHE A 221 12.05 20.48 12.04
C PHE A 221 12.65 21.81 11.56
N CYS A 222 13.36 22.53 12.43
CA CYS A 222 14.17 23.68 12.06
C CYS A 222 15.65 23.32 11.94
N HIS A 223 16.42 24.13 11.22
CA HIS A 223 17.86 23.92 11.12
C HIS A 223 18.53 23.96 12.50
N GLY A 224 19.22 22.87 12.87
CA GLY A 224 19.87 22.75 14.19
C GLY A 224 18.88 22.69 15.37
N ALA A 225 17.66 22.21 15.14
CA ALA A 225 16.60 22.13 16.15
C ALA A 225 16.22 23.49 16.80
N ASN A 226 16.45 24.59 16.08
CA ASN A 226 16.23 25.95 16.59
C ASN A 226 15.34 26.76 15.64
N LEU A 227 14.21 27.25 16.18
CA LEU A 227 13.25 28.09 15.46
C LEU A 227 13.91 29.27 14.75
N GLU A 228 14.90 29.93 15.37
CA GLU A 228 15.54 31.11 14.79
C GLU A 228 16.29 30.83 13.48
N ASN A 229 16.65 29.57 13.22
CA ASN A 229 17.35 29.18 12.00
C ASN A 229 16.40 28.85 10.84
N GLY A 230 15.09 28.94 11.05
CA GLY A 230 14.08 28.69 10.02
C GLY A 230 13.76 27.20 9.81
N PHE A 231 12.65 26.97 9.10
CA PHE A 231 12.13 25.64 8.80
C PHE A 231 13.04 24.87 7.83
N ASN A 232 13.28 23.59 8.13
CA ASN A 232 14.03 22.65 7.32
C ASN A 232 13.06 21.63 6.66
N PRO A 233 12.52 21.92 5.46
CA PRO A 233 11.54 21.06 4.80
C PRO A 233 12.11 19.67 4.47
N SER A 234 13.38 19.59 4.08
CA SER A 234 14.04 18.31 3.79
C SER A 234 14.16 17.42 5.03
N GLY A 235 14.43 18.02 6.20
CA GLY A 235 14.48 17.28 7.47
C GLY A 235 13.12 16.70 7.86
N PHE A 236 12.04 17.45 7.64
CA PHE A 236 10.69 16.97 7.88
C PHE A 236 10.25 15.88 6.89
N LEU A 237 10.56 16.03 5.60
CA LEU A 237 10.29 15.00 4.60
C LEU A 237 11.06 13.70 4.90
N ALA A 238 12.32 13.80 5.34
CA ALA A 238 13.09 12.63 5.76
C ALA A 238 12.46 11.92 6.97
N TYR A 239 11.96 12.68 7.95
CA TYR A 239 11.22 12.14 9.09
C TYR A 239 9.98 11.36 8.64
N LEU A 240 9.15 11.94 7.78
CA LEU A 240 7.95 11.28 7.27
C LEU A 240 8.23 10.03 6.46
N TYR A 241 9.30 10.04 5.66
CA TYR A 241 9.72 8.89 4.89
C TYR A 241 10.15 7.74 5.81
N LEU A 242 10.95 8.03 6.85
CA LEU A 242 11.33 7.03 7.85
C LEU A 242 10.10 6.47 8.59
N GLN A 243 9.14 7.33 8.94
CA GLN A 243 7.89 6.88 9.55
C GLN A 243 7.09 5.97 8.59
N LEU A 244 7.12 6.21 7.27
CA LEU A 244 6.45 5.36 6.30
C LEU A 244 7.13 4.00 6.17
N GLU A 245 8.48 3.96 6.12
CA GLU A 245 9.21 2.68 6.12
C GLU A 245 8.96 1.88 7.41
N GLU A 246 8.85 2.52 8.57
CA GLU A 246 8.46 1.85 9.82
C GLU A 246 7.01 1.33 9.78
N PHE A 247 6.10 2.01 9.06
CA PHE A 247 4.74 1.51 8.83
C PHE A 247 4.75 0.28 7.93
N ILE A 248 5.56 0.31 6.85
CA ILE A 248 5.77 -0.85 5.97
C ILE A 248 6.30 -2.03 6.76
N GLU A 249 7.20 -1.81 7.72
CA GLU A 249 7.69 -2.87 8.60
C GLU A 249 6.60 -3.44 9.51
N ILE A 250 5.72 -2.60 10.08
CA ILE A 250 4.54 -3.08 10.84
C ILE A 250 3.65 -3.94 9.94
N PHE A 251 3.43 -3.53 8.70
CA PHE A 251 2.64 -4.29 7.74
C PHE A 251 3.32 -5.60 7.33
N ASN A 252 4.65 -5.59 7.14
CA ASN A 252 5.45 -6.79 6.91
C ASN A 252 5.27 -7.80 8.04
N LEU A 253 5.40 -7.36 9.29
CA LEU A 253 5.22 -8.22 10.47
C LEU A 253 3.81 -8.80 10.57
N TYR A 254 2.77 -8.05 10.18
CA TYR A 254 1.42 -8.59 10.09
C TYR A 254 1.33 -9.73 9.05
N LEU A 255 1.90 -9.51 7.87
CA LEU A 255 1.89 -10.51 6.82
C LEU A 255 2.68 -11.75 7.22
N ASP A 256 3.86 -11.57 7.83
CA ASP A 256 4.80 -12.65 8.13
C ASP A 256 4.40 -13.44 9.39
N LEU A 257 4.09 -12.76 10.49
CA LEU A 257 3.79 -13.43 11.76
C LEU A 257 2.36 -13.98 11.84
N ILE A 258 1.45 -13.52 10.98
CA ILE A 258 0.01 -13.85 11.07
C ILE A 258 -0.50 -14.41 9.74
N VAL A 259 -0.45 -13.64 8.65
CA VAL A 259 -1.06 -14.07 7.37
C VAL A 259 -0.32 -15.26 6.76
N ASN A 260 0.99 -15.33 6.94
CA ASN A 260 1.82 -16.41 6.42
C ASN A 260 1.66 -17.71 7.21
N GLU A 261 1.04 -17.68 8.40
CA GLU A 261 0.82 -18.87 9.24
C GLU A 261 -0.47 -19.63 8.90
N PHE A 262 -1.35 -19.06 8.08
CA PHE A 262 -2.57 -19.73 7.65
C PHE A 262 -2.25 -20.97 6.78
N ARG A 263 -2.47 -22.16 7.34
CA ARG A 263 -2.39 -23.47 6.67
C ARG A 263 -3.81 -24.00 6.41
N PRO A 264 -4.18 -24.29 5.16
CA PRO A 264 -5.49 -24.85 4.86
C PRO A 264 -5.75 -26.16 5.62
N GLN A 265 -6.99 -26.37 6.09
CA GLN A 265 -7.39 -27.63 6.72
C GLN A 265 -7.44 -28.79 5.71
N VAL A 266 -7.74 -28.45 4.46
CA VAL A 266 -7.82 -29.37 3.31
C VAL A 266 -7.12 -28.74 2.11
N GLN A 267 -6.71 -29.57 1.15
CA GLN A 267 -6.21 -29.07 -0.13
C GLN A 267 -7.30 -28.23 -0.81
N LEU A 268 -7.01 -26.95 -1.07
CA LEU A 268 -7.94 -26.06 -1.73
C LEU A 268 -7.77 -26.19 -3.24
N HIS A 269 -8.79 -26.71 -3.91
CA HIS A 269 -8.88 -26.80 -5.35
C HIS A 269 -9.36 -25.47 -5.95
N ILE A 270 -8.68 -25.04 -7.02
CA ILE A 270 -9.05 -23.88 -7.85
C ILE A 270 -9.43 -24.27 -9.27
N ASP A 271 -9.25 -25.54 -9.62
CA ASP A 271 -9.44 -26.08 -10.95
C ASP A 271 -10.94 -26.23 -11.27
N THR A 272 -11.41 -25.37 -12.16
CA THR A 272 -12.65 -25.59 -12.91
C THR A 272 -12.32 -26.36 -14.20
N LYS A 273 -13.33 -26.87 -14.92
CA LYS A 273 -13.13 -27.58 -16.21
C LYS A 273 -12.35 -26.77 -17.25
N GLU A 274 -12.25 -25.45 -17.08
CA GLU A 274 -11.62 -24.50 -18.00
C GLU A 274 -10.37 -23.84 -17.38
N TRP A 275 -9.95 -24.25 -16.18
CA TRP A 275 -8.79 -23.67 -15.50
C TRP A 275 -7.48 -24.14 -16.15
N ASN A 276 -6.67 -23.18 -16.56
CA ASN A 276 -5.34 -23.45 -17.10
C ASN A 276 -4.28 -23.13 -16.04
N TYR A 277 -3.44 -24.11 -15.75
CA TYR A 277 -2.31 -23.92 -14.83
C TYR A 277 -1.31 -22.91 -15.42
N PRO A 278 -0.84 -21.94 -14.62
CA PRO A 278 0.08 -20.91 -15.07
C PRO A 278 1.52 -21.44 -15.20
N ASP A 279 2.20 -21.01 -16.25
CA ASP A 279 3.64 -21.21 -16.43
C ASP A 279 4.47 -20.15 -15.67
N LEU A 280 3.86 -18.99 -15.41
CA LEU A 280 4.47 -17.82 -14.76
C LEU A 280 3.39 -17.03 -14.01
N ILE A 281 3.75 -16.48 -12.86
CA ILE A 281 2.89 -15.61 -12.08
C ILE A 281 3.53 -14.23 -11.91
N PHE A 282 2.77 -13.18 -12.18
CA PHE A 282 3.08 -11.83 -11.74
C PHE A 282 2.21 -11.49 -10.53
N SER A 283 2.84 -11.24 -9.39
CA SER A 283 2.13 -10.92 -8.15
C SER A 283 2.22 -9.43 -7.85
N PHE A 284 1.07 -8.78 -7.80
CA PHE A 284 0.87 -7.48 -7.16
C PHE A 284 0.59 -7.61 -5.67
N ASN A 285 0.44 -8.85 -5.20
CA ASN A 285 0.24 -9.14 -3.80
C ASN A 285 1.58 -9.34 -3.09
N TYR A 286 1.61 -8.99 -1.81
CA TYR A 286 2.82 -9.08 -0.97
C TYR A 286 3.05 -10.50 -0.42
N THR A 287 2.02 -11.35 -0.45
CA THR A 287 2.04 -12.74 0.04
C THR A 287 2.39 -13.75 -1.06
N ASN A 288 2.80 -14.95 -0.67
CA ASN A 288 3.08 -16.08 -1.56
C ASN A 288 1.94 -17.10 -1.63
N THR A 289 0.70 -16.67 -1.44
CA THR A 289 -0.49 -17.54 -1.30
C THR A 289 -0.59 -18.62 -2.37
N TYR A 290 -0.37 -18.28 -3.65
CA TYR A 290 -0.45 -19.27 -4.71
C TYR A 290 0.57 -20.40 -4.53
N ALA A 291 1.85 -20.06 -4.33
CA ALA A 291 2.91 -21.05 -4.12
C ALA A 291 2.74 -21.84 -2.82
N ARG A 292 2.13 -21.22 -1.80
CA ARG A 292 1.91 -21.86 -0.50
C ARG A 292 0.73 -22.85 -0.50
N ILE A 293 -0.33 -22.56 -1.25
CA ILE A 293 -1.59 -23.31 -1.19
C ILE A 293 -1.75 -24.27 -2.38
N HIS A 294 -1.31 -23.87 -3.58
CA HIS A 294 -1.58 -24.60 -4.81
C HIS A 294 -0.34 -25.32 -5.34
N ASP A 295 0.48 -24.61 -6.10
CA ASP A 295 1.58 -25.19 -6.86
C ASP A 295 2.82 -24.30 -6.83
N SER A 296 3.98 -24.93 -6.92
CA SER A 296 5.26 -24.24 -7.07
C SER A 296 5.46 -23.78 -8.51
N VAL A 297 5.07 -22.53 -8.78
CA VAL A 297 5.27 -21.84 -10.07
C VAL A 297 6.24 -20.67 -9.87
N LYS A 298 6.98 -20.29 -10.92
CA LYS A 298 7.81 -19.08 -10.88
C LYS A 298 6.93 -17.86 -10.63
N ILE A 299 7.23 -17.09 -9.59
CA ILE A 299 6.52 -15.85 -9.24
C ILE A 299 7.47 -14.66 -9.35
N GLU A 300 7.02 -13.59 -10.00
CA GLU A 300 7.67 -12.29 -10.06
C GLU A 300 6.82 -11.26 -9.30
N TYR A 301 7.37 -10.74 -8.21
CA TYR A 301 6.69 -9.80 -7.31
C TYR A 301 6.89 -8.36 -7.78
N LEU A 302 5.84 -7.74 -8.28
CA LEU A 302 5.87 -6.40 -8.86
C LEU A 302 5.83 -5.29 -7.81
N HIS A 303 5.23 -5.55 -6.65
CA HIS A 303 5.19 -4.66 -5.49
C HIS A 303 6.05 -5.14 -4.32
N GLY A 304 6.96 -6.08 -4.58
CA GLY A 304 7.74 -6.74 -3.56
C GLY A 304 6.93 -7.74 -2.74
N SER A 305 7.59 -8.36 -1.77
CA SER A 305 7.05 -9.40 -0.91
C SER A 305 7.41 -9.16 0.55
N HIS A 306 6.57 -9.69 1.44
CA HIS A 306 6.84 -9.79 2.87
C HIS A 306 7.96 -10.81 3.20
N GLY A 307 8.45 -10.77 4.44
CA GLY A 307 9.43 -11.71 5.01
C GLY A 307 10.64 -11.00 5.65
N GLU A 308 11.68 -11.78 5.98
CA GLU A 308 12.92 -11.27 6.60
C GLU A 308 13.63 -10.23 5.72
N PHE A 309 13.69 -10.47 4.41
CA PHE A 309 14.27 -9.55 3.41
C PHE A 309 13.16 -8.84 2.63
N GLN A 310 12.19 -8.26 3.34
CA GLN A 310 11.06 -7.58 2.70
C GLN A 310 11.53 -6.45 1.79
N ASN A 311 10.81 -6.29 0.68
CA ASN A 311 11.03 -5.23 -0.29
C ASN A 311 9.71 -4.60 -0.75
N ILE A 312 8.73 -4.53 0.16
CA ILE A 312 7.37 -4.04 -0.07
C ILE A 312 7.39 -2.60 -0.60
N VAL A 313 6.63 -2.39 -1.67
CA VAL A 313 6.37 -1.09 -2.28
C VAL A 313 4.98 -0.64 -1.89
N LEU A 314 4.89 0.45 -1.12
CA LEU A 314 3.64 0.97 -0.57
C LEU A 314 3.70 2.51 -0.57
N GLY A 315 3.69 3.08 -1.76
CA GLY A 315 3.82 4.51 -2.01
C GLY A 315 2.71 5.04 -2.93
N VAL A 316 2.78 6.31 -3.25
CA VAL A 316 1.85 7.00 -4.16
C VAL A 316 2.28 6.82 -5.62
N SER A 317 1.39 7.14 -6.56
CA SER A 317 1.71 6.97 -7.99
C SER A 317 2.79 7.95 -8.44
N ASP A 318 2.63 9.23 -8.14
CA ASP A 318 3.60 10.28 -8.43
C ASP A 318 3.47 11.47 -7.46
N ILE A 319 4.40 12.42 -7.53
CA ILE A 319 4.34 13.68 -6.78
C ILE A 319 3.69 14.75 -7.66
N GLU A 320 2.52 15.25 -7.28
CA GLU A 320 1.83 16.29 -8.06
C GLU A 320 2.48 17.68 -7.88
N HIS A 321 2.92 18.01 -6.67
CA HIS A 321 3.37 19.36 -6.32
C HIS A 321 4.84 19.62 -6.69
N GLU A 322 5.09 20.68 -7.48
CA GLU A 322 6.43 21.05 -7.97
C GLU A 322 7.43 21.39 -6.85
N ASN A 323 7.00 21.96 -5.72
CA ASN A 323 7.89 22.22 -4.60
C ASN A 323 8.36 20.92 -3.93
N LEU A 324 7.51 19.89 -3.83
CA LEU A 324 7.92 18.57 -3.35
C LEU A 324 8.89 17.87 -4.31
N LYS A 325 8.71 18.03 -5.64
CA LYS A 325 9.68 17.56 -6.64
C LYS A 325 11.04 18.25 -6.47
N LYS A 326 11.07 19.58 -6.28
CA LYS A 326 12.30 20.34 -5.99
C LYS A 326 13.01 19.87 -4.72
N LEU A 327 12.23 19.49 -3.71
CA LEU A 327 12.72 18.89 -2.46
C LEU A 327 13.07 17.40 -2.58
N LYS A 328 12.89 16.81 -3.78
CA LYS A 328 13.17 15.40 -4.09
C LYS A 328 12.40 14.43 -3.18
N ALA A 329 11.13 14.71 -2.92
CA ALA A 329 10.22 13.85 -2.17
C ALA A 329 9.85 12.53 -2.91
N TYR A 330 10.65 12.11 -3.89
CA TYR A 330 10.38 10.92 -4.70
C TYR A 330 10.38 9.63 -3.86
N GLY A 331 10.96 9.61 -2.66
CA GLY A 331 10.90 8.47 -1.73
C GLY A 331 9.48 7.97 -1.41
N PHE A 332 8.47 8.82 -1.57
CA PHE A 332 7.06 8.44 -1.37
C PHE A 332 6.43 7.78 -2.60
N THR A 333 7.05 7.80 -3.78
CA THR A 333 6.46 7.23 -5.01
C THR A 333 6.79 5.75 -5.17
N LYS A 334 5.86 5.00 -5.76
CA LYS A 334 6.06 3.58 -6.08
C LYS A 334 7.25 3.38 -7.01
N TYR A 335 7.40 4.19 -8.06
CA TYR A 335 8.50 4.03 -9.00
C TYR A 335 9.87 4.28 -8.37
N HIS A 336 10.00 5.15 -7.38
CA HIS A 336 11.28 5.33 -6.70
C HIS A 336 11.54 4.16 -5.74
N GLN A 337 10.54 3.76 -4.97
CA GLN A 337 10.65 2.62 -4.04
C GLN A 337 11.03 1.35 -4.78
N LYS A 338 10.41 1.08 -5.94
CA LYS A 338 10.75 -0.06 -6.79
C LYS A 338 12.24 -0.05 -7.20
N LEU A 339 12.82 1.13 -7.49
CA LEU A 339 14.21 1.29 -7.99
C LEU A 339 15.17 1.01 -6.85
N LEU A 340 14.83 1.55 -5.68
CA LEU A 340 15.59 1.40 -4.46
C LEU A 340 15.57 -0.05 -3.94
N LYS A 341 14.40 -0.70 -4.02
CA LYS A 341 14.14 -2.03 -3.46
C LYS A 341 14.36 -3.18 -4.46
N ASN A 342 14.77 -2.86 -5.69
CA ASN A 342 15.00 -3.81 -6.77
C ASN A 342 13.80 -4.74 -7.04
N THR A 343 12.58 -4.24 -6.89
CA THR A 343 11.36 -4.94 -7.31
C THR A 343 11.15 -4.71 -8.79
N ASP A 344 10.75 -5.75 -9.53
CA ASP A 344 10.99 -5.85 -10.98
C ASP A 344 10.41 -4.70 -11.86
N TYR A 345 11.23 -4.27 -12.82
CA TYR A 345 10.91 -3.32 -13.89
C TYR A 345 10.77 -3.96 -15.26
N LEU A 346 11.15 -5.22 -15.40
CA LEU A 346 11.24 -5.94 -16.67
C LEU A 346 9.88 -6.53 -17.08
N PHE A 347 8.79 -6.10 -16.44
CA PHE A 347 7.44 -6.58 -16.68
C PHE A 347 7.14 -6.60 -18.19
N LEU A 348 6.99 -7.82 -18.71
CA LEU A 348 6.73 -8.11 -20.13
C LEU A 348 7.74 -7.50 -21.13
N GLU A 349 8.91 -7.03 -20.68
CA GLU A 349 9.87 -6.32 -21.53
C GLU A 349 10.31 -7.16 -22.73
N LYS A 350 10.60 -8.45 -22.50
CA LYS A 350 10.91 -9.41 -23.55
C LYS A 350 9.86 -9.42 -24.67
N TYR A 351 8.58 -9.40 -24.30
CA TYR A 351 7.46 -9.44 -25.24
C TYR A 351 7.27 -8.09 -25.92
N LYS A 352 7.39 -6.99 -25.18
CA LYS A 352 7.34 -5.62 -25.73
C LYS A 352 8.43 -5.40 -26.77
N ASN A 353 9.66 -5.86 -26.51
CA ASN A 353 10.77 -5.75 -27.47
C ASN A 353 10.50 -6.57 -28.73
N LYS A 354 9.95 -7.79 -28.58
CA LYS A 354 9.53 -8.61 -29.72
C LYS A 354 8.44 -7.92 -30.57
N VAL A 355 7.49 -7.24 -29.95
CA VAL A 355 6.47 -6.43 -30.66
C VAL A 355 7.12 -5.28 -31.42
N LYS A 356 7.99 -4.50 -30.78
CA LYS A 356 8.71 -3.39 -31.40
C LYS A 356 9.53 -3.83 -32.60
N ASP A 357 10.29 -4.91 -32.45
CA ASP A 357 11.10 -5.48 -33.53
C ASP A 357 10.22 -5.91 -34.70
N ASN A 358 9.08 -6.54 -34.41
CA ASN A 358 8.14 -6.98 -35.44
C ASN A 358 7.51 -5.80 -36.20
N ILE A 359 7.09 -4.74 -35.51
CA ILE A 359 6.59 -3.49 -36.12
C ILE A 359 7.67 -2.87 -37.03
N TYR A 360 8.92 -2.84 -36.57
CA TYR A 360 10.02 -2.35 -37.39
C TYR A 360 10.19 -3.17 -38.69
N GLN A 361 10.08 -4.49 -38.61
CA GLN A 361 10.15 -5.35 -39.81
C GLN A 361 8.97 -5.13 -40.76
N LEU A 362 7.75 -4.92 -40.24
CA LEU A 362 6.56 -4.60 -41.04
C LEU A 362 6.74 -3.28 -41.80
N ASN A 363 7.13 -2.21 -41.10
CA ASN A 363 7.39 -0.91 -41.73
C ASN A 363 8.50 -0.99 -42.78
N LYS A 364 9.54 -1.81 -42.54
CA LYS A 364 10.60 -2.04 -43.53
C LYS A 364 10.08 -2.81 -44.75
N HIS A 365 9.19 -3.78 -44.55
CA HIS A 365 8.55 -4.53 -45.64
C HIS A 365 7.69 -3.61 -46.51
N GLU A 366 6.85 -2.76 -45.92
CA GLU A 366 5.99 -1.82 -46.67
C GLU A 366 6.78 -0.83 -47.55
N ASN A 367 7.98 -0.45 -47.09
CA ASN A 367 8.86 0.46 -47.83
C ASN A 367 9.80 -0.26 -48.82
N TYR A 368 9.76 -1.59 -48.89
CA TYR A 368 10.64 -2.38 -49.75
C TYR A 368 9.95 -2.71 -51.09
N SER A 369 10.64 -2.46 -52.20
CA SER A 369 10.16 -2.83 -53.52
C SER A 369 10.60 -4.27 -53.84
N TYR A 370 9.63 -5.18 -53.89
CA TYR A 370 9.87 -6.58 -54.26
C TYR A 370 9.89 -6.76 -55.78
N THR A 371 10.73 -7.68 -56.25
CA THR A 371 10.85 -8.04 -57.66
C THR A 371 9.70 -8.91 -58.16
N ASP A 372 9.03 -9.63 -57.25
CA ASP A 372 7.91 -10.50 -57.52
C ASP A 372 6.99 -10.67 -56.30
N ILE A 373 5.72 -10.99 -56.56
CA ILE A 373 4.66 -11.16 -55.56
C ILE A 373 4.92 -12.33 -54.59
N PRO A 374 5.39 -13.52 -55.04
CA PRO A 374 5.65 -14.64 -54.13
C PRO A 374 6.69 -14.32 -53.06
N SER A 375 7.75 -13.58 -53.40
CA SER A 375 8.78 -13.17 -52.45
C SER A 375 8.24 -12.20 -51.40
N GLU A 376 7.41 -11.25 -51.83
CA GLU A 376 6.71 -10.31 -50.94
C GLU A 376 5.81 -11.06 -49.94
N GLN A 377 4.98 -11.99 -50.43
CA GLN A 377 4.05 -12.77 -49.62
C GLN A 377 4.77 -13.70 -48.63
N ASN A 378 5.83 -14.38 -49.08
CA ASN A 378 6.63 -15.24 -48.22
C ASN A 378 7.30 -14.43 -47.10
N ARG A 379 7.85 -13.26 -47.43
CA ARG A 379 8.46 -12.38 -46.42
C ARG A 379 7.41 -11.85 -45.45
N MET A 380 6.23 -11.46 -45.93
CA MET A 380 5.13 -11.02 -45.08
C MET A 380 4.72 -12.12 -44.10
N LYS A 381 4.52 -13.35 -44.59
CA LYS A 381 4.19 -14.52 -43.76
C LYS A 381 5.23 -14.75 -42.66
N GLN A 382 6.52 -14.72 -43.00
CA GLN A 382 7.61 -14.86 -42.00
C GLN A 382 7.57 -13.76 -40.94
N ILE A 383 7.32 -12.52 -41.35
CA ILE A 383 7.22 -11.39 -40.41
C ILE A 383 6.03 -11.61 -39.48
N THR A 384 4.85 -11.94 -40.01
CA THR A 384 3.64 -12.21 -39.21
C THR A 384 3.85 -13.37 -38.23
N GLU A 385 4.42 -14.49 -38.67
CA GLU A 385 4.71 -15.66 -37.82
C GLU A 385 5.72 -15.33 -36.73
N SER A 386 6.79 -14.59 -37.07
CA SER A 386 7.80 -14.18 -36.08
C SER A 386 7.24 -13.24 -35.01
N GLY A 387 6.16 -12.51 -35.32
CA GLY A 387 5.50 -11.56 -34.42
C GLY A 387 4.54 -12.20 -33.42
N GLN A 388 4.15 -13.47 -33.60
CA GLN A 388 3.23 -14.16 -32.70
C GLN A 388 3.83 -14.31 -31.29
N LEU A 389 3.02 -14.09 -30.26
CA LEU A 389 3.45 -14.18 -28.86
C LEU A 389 2.86 -15.40 -28.15
N ASP A 390 1.65 -15.84 -28.52
CA ASP A 390 0.95 -17.00 -27.96
C ASP A 390 0.84 -16.96 -26.42
N LEU A 391 0.26 -15.87 -25.91
CA LEU A 391 0.16 -15.58 -24.47
C LEU A 391 -1.30 -15.53 -24.02
N ASN A 392 -1.61 -16.30 -22.98
CA ASN A 392 -2.91 -16.23 -22.31
C ASN A 392 -2.71 -15.66 -20.91
N PHE A 393 -3.22 -14.46 -20.68
CA PHE A 393 -3.20 -13.81 -19.38
C PHE A 393 -4.50 -14.06 -18.63
N HIS A 394 -4.38 -14.42 -17.36
CA HIS A 394 -5.46 -14.58 -16.42
C HIS A 394 -5.25 -13.55 -15.31
N ILE A 395 -6.20 -12.65 -15.08
CA ILE A 395 -6.10 -11.62 -14.05
C ILE A 395 -7.09 -11.95 -12.95
N TRP A 396 -6.61 -12.27 -11.76
CA TRP A 396 -7.45 -12.63 -10.61
C TRP A 396 -7.18 -11.70 -9.42
N GLY A 397 -8.21 -10.95 -9.03
CA GLY A 397 -8.18 -10.18 -7.78
C GLY A 397 -7.33 -8.91 -7.84
N HIS A 398 -6.93 -8.50 -9.04
CA HIS A 398 -6.32 -7.20 -9.29
C HIS A 398 -7.40 -6.14 -9.49
N SER A 399 -7.18 -4.91 -9.01
CA SER A 399 -8.14 -3.79 -9.11
C SER A 399 -8.21 -3.16 -10.51
N LEU A 400 -7.16 -3.38 -11.31
CA LEU A 400 -6.93 -2.72 -12.61
C LEU A 400 -6.98 -1.19 -12.50
N ASP A 401 -6.53 -0.67 -11.35
CA ASP A 401 -6.64 0.74 -10.98
C ASP A 401 -5.53 1.62 -11.61
N VAL A 402 -5.76 2.93 -11.62
CA VAL A 402 -4.83 3.93 -12.16
C VAL A 402 -3.46 3.89 -11.48
N SER A 403 -3.39 3.45 -10.23
CA SER A 403 -2.14 3.25 -9.50
C SER A 403 -1.17 2.25 -10.14
N ASP A 404 -1.68 1.34 -10.97
CA ASP A 404 -0.91 0.32 -11.72
C ASP A 404 -1.00 0.53 -13.24
N ARG A 405 -1.31 1.77 -13.67
CA ARG A 405 -1.55 2.15 -15.06
C ARG A 405 -0.46 1.72 -16.03
N ASP A 406 0.81 1.81 -15.65
CA ASP A 406 1.93 1.48 -16.54
C ASP A 406 1.96 -0.02 -16.89
N TYR A 407 1.70 -0.90 -15.93
CA TYR A 407 1.60 -2.34 -16.18
C TYR A 407 0.38 -2.68 -17.05
N ILE A 408 -0.73 -1.98 -16.84
CA ILE A 408 -1.93 -2.14 -17.66
C ILE A 408 -1.64 -1.69 -19.10
N PHE A 409 -0.94 -0.57 -19.30
CA PHE A 409 -0.53 -0.17 -20.64
C PHE A 409 0.36 -1.19 -21.31
N ASP A 410 1.35 -1.70 -20.59
CA ASP A 410 2.28 -2.70 -21.08
C ASP A 410 1.55 -3.97 -21.53
N LEU A 411 0.65 -4.48 -20.70
CA LEU A 411 -0.16 -5.66 -21.01
C LEU A 411 -1.02 -5.45 -22.26
N PHE A 412 -1.74 -4.33 -22.33
CA PHE A 412 -2.63 -4.02 -23.45
C PHE A 412 -1.89 -3.41 -24.67
N SER A 413 -0.55 -3.36 -24.64
CA SER A 413 0.28 -2.97 -25.81
C SER A 413 0.72 -4.19 -26.64
N LEU A 414 0.51 -5.41 -26.14
CA LEU A 414 1.02 -6.62 -26.78
C LEU A 414 0.24 -7.05 -28.03
N ASN A 415 -1.02 -6.59 -28.17
CA ASN A 415 -1.71 -6.57 -29.46
C ASN A 415 -1.83 -5.11 -29.92
N ASP A 416 -1.63 -4.90 -31.21
CA ASP A 416 -1.93 -3.64 -31.91
C ASP A 416 -3.05 -3.90 -32.94
N GLU A 417 -2.96 -3.33 -34.15
CA GLU A 417 -3.89 -3.67 -35.24
C GLU A 417 -3.79 -5.14 -35.67
N MET A 418 -2.62 -5.77 -35.46
CA MET A 418 -2.36 -7.18 -35.72
C MET A 418 -2.58 -8.05 -34.47
N ASP A 419 -3.34 -9.13 -34.64
CA ASP A 419 -3.52 -10.17 -33.63
C ASP A 419 -2.21 -10.97 -33.48
N ARG A 420 -1.56 -10.83 -32.32
CA ARG A 420 -0.35 -11.59 -31.93
C ARG A 420 -0.66 -12.80 -31.07
N ASN A 421 -1.91 -13.22 -31.08
CA ASN A 421 -2.45 -14.30 -30.26
C ASN A 421 -2.22 -14.07 -28.76
N VAL A 422 -2.43 -12.82 -28.32
CA VAL A 422 -2.48 -12.46 -26.91
C VAL A 422 -3.93 -12.36 -26.48
N LYS A 423 -4.32 -13.13 -25.46
CA LYS A 423 -5.67 -13.12 -24.88
C LYS A 423 -5.59 -12.79 -23.40
N ILE A 424 -6.55 -12.02 -22.89
CA ILE A 424 -6.66 -11.61 -21.49
C ILE A 424 -8.04 -12.01 -20.98
N THR A 425 -8.05 -12.77 -19.89
CA THR A 425 -9.24 -13.12 -19.13
C THR A 425 -9.17 -12.44 -17.78
N VAL A 426 -10.15 -11.58 -17.47
CA VAL A 426 -10.25 -10.90 -16.18
C VAL A 426 -11.34 -11.57 -15.35
N TYR A 427 -10.97 -12.06 -14.17
CA TYR A 427 -11.91 -12.67 -13.24
C TYR A 427 -12.56 -11.61 -12.33
N TYR A 428 -13.88 -11.72 -12.13
CA TYR A 428 -14.65 -10.85 -11.24
C TYR A 428 -15.50 -11.63 -10.24
N PHE A 429 -15.63 -11.13 -9.02
CA PHE A 429 -16.38 -11.82 -7.96
C PHE A 429 -17.90 -11.60 -8.06
N ASP A 430 -18.34 -10.40 -8.46
CA ASP A 430 -19.74 -10.07 -8.66
C ASP A 430 -19.95 -9.06 -9.80
N LYS A 431 -21.21 -8.70 -10.06
CA LYS A 431 -21.55 -7.74 -11.12
C LYS A 431 -21.01 -6.33 -10.87
N ASN A 432 -20.91 -5.90 -9.60
CA ASN A 432 -20.39 -4.58 -9.25
C ASN A 432 -18.88 -4.52 -9.48
N ALA A 433 -18.16 -5.58 -9.12
CA ALA A 433 -16.74 -5.73 -9.39
C ALA A 433 -16.46 -5.68 -10.89
N LYS A 434 -17.24 -6.42 -11.69
CA LYS A 434 -17.12 -6.39 -13.16
C LYS A 434 -17.29 -4.97 -13.69
N PHE A 435 -18.28 -4.25 -13.19
CA PHE A 435 -18.54 -2.86 -13.57
C PHE A 435 -17.36 -1.94 -13.23
N SER A 436 -16.84 -2.03 -11.99
CA SER A 436 -15.68 -1.24 -11.56
C SER A 436 -14.41 -1.55 -12.36
N LEU A 437 -14.11 -2.84 -12.60
CA LEU A 437 -12.95 -3.25 -13.40
C LEU A 437 -13.03 -2.69 -14.83
N LEU A 438 -14.21 -2.73 -15.44
CA LEU A 438 -14.41 -2.17 -16.78
C LEU A 438 -14.24 -0.63 -16.79
N ASN A 439 -14.77 0.06 -15.78
CA ASN A 439 -14.60 1.52 -15.67
C ASN A 439 -13.14 1.92 -15.53
N ASN A 440 -12.37 1.20 -14.72
CA ASN A 440 -10.96 1.49 -14.54
C ASN A 440 -10.18 1.28 -15.85
N LEU A 441 -10.45 0.18 -16.58
CA LEU A 441 -9.85 -0.04 -17.90
C LEU A 441 -10.23 1.08 -18.89
N LEU A 442 -11.48 1.53 -18.91
CA LEU A 442 -11.92 2.63 -19.77
C LEU A 442 -11.25 3.96 -19.41
N ALA A 443 -11.07 4.24 -18.12
CA ALA A 443 -10.38 5.44 -17.65
C ALA A 443 -8.89 5.45 -18.04
N ILE A 444 -8.25 4.27 -18.04
CA ILE A 444 -6.82 4.13 -18.31
C ILE A 444 -6.52 4.05 -19.82
N LEU A 445 -7.23 3.17 -20.54
CA LEU A 445 -6.96 2.82 -21.94
C LEU A 445 -7.81 3.60 -22.94
N GLY A 446 -8.92 4.20 -22.49
CA GLY A 446 -9.92 4.83 -23.35
C GLY A 446 -10.88 3.85 -24.01
N LYS A 447 -12.02 4.38 -24.45
CA LYS A 447 -13.13 3.63 -25.04
C LYS A 447 -12.70 2.77 -26.24
N ASP A 448 -12.03 3.38 -27.22
CA ASP A 448 -11.77 2.73 -28.51
C ASP A 448 -10.88 1.49 -28.36
N LYS A 449 -9.88 1.56 -27.47
CA LYS A 449 -8.97 0.44 -27.20
C LYS A 449 -9.69 -0.71 -26.49
N VAL A 450 -10.48 -0.43 -25.47
CA VAL A 450 -11.24 -1.46 -24.75
C VAL A 450 -12.25 -2.14 -25.68
N GLU A 451 -13.00 -1.37 -26.46
CA GLU A 451 -13.97 -1.91 -27.42
C GLU A 451 -13.30 -2.80 -28.48
N LEU A 452 -12.16 -2.38 -29.02
CA LEU A 452 -11.40 -3.18 -29.99
C LEU A 452 -11.02 -4.53 -29.40
N TRP A 453 -10.41 -4.53 -28.21
CA TRP A 453 -9.98 -5.75 -27.53
C TRP A 453 -11.14 -6.71 -27.24
N MET A 454 -12.30 -6.18 -26.81
CA MET A 454 -13.49 -7.00 -26.58
C MET A 454 -14.09 -7.54 -27.89
N LYS A 455 -14.23 -6.71 -28.93
CA LYS A 455 -14.79 -7.10 -30.25
C LYS A 455 -13.95 -8.18 -30.93
N LYS A 456 -12.62 -8.13 -30.76
CA LYS A 456 -11.69 -9.15 -31.28
C LYS A 456 -11.61 -10.41 -30.41
N GLY A 457 -12.30 -10.44 -29.27
CA GLY A 457 -12.20 -11.55 -28.31
C GLY A 457 -10.83 -11.64 -27.63
N TRP A 458 -10.03 -10.56 -27.65
CA TRP A 458 -8.74 -10.48 -26.97
C TRP A 458 -8.89 -10.22 -25.49
N LEU A 459 -9.98 -9.56 -25.08
CA LEU A 459 -10.34 -9.33 -23.69
C LEU A 459 -11.69 -9.98 -23.39
N LYS A 460 -11.76 -10.80 -22.36
CA LYS A 460 -13.02 -11.32 -21.80
C LYS A 460 -13.05 -11.21 -20.28
N PHE A 461 -14.27 -11.22 -19.74
CA PHE A 461 -14.53 -11.19 -18.30
C PHE A 461 -15.26 -12.47 -17.89
N GLU A 462 -14.76 -13.15 -16.87
CA GLU A 462 -15.34 -14.40 -16.35
C GLU A 462 -15.56 -14.33 -14.84
N PRO A 463 -16.56 -15.04 -14.28
CA PRO A 463 -16.73 -15.12 -12.84
C PRO A 463 -15.52 -15.80 -12.19
N ASN A 464 -15.14 -15.36 -10.98
CA ASN A 464 -14.11 -16.01 -10.18
C ASN A 464 -14.46 -17.50 -9.94
N PRO A 465 -13.47 -18.41 -9.91
CA PRO A 465 -13.64 -19.71 -9.29
C PRO A 465 -14.12 -19.55 -7.84
N ASN A 466 -15.25 -20.16 -7.50
CA ASN A 466 -15.77 -20.12 -6.13
C ASN A 466 -15.12 -21.22 -5.29
N ILE A 467 -14.08 -20.86 -4.54
CA ILE A 467 -13.28 -21.81 -3.75
C ILE A 467 -14.14 -22.56 -2.72
N VAL A 468 -15.15 -21.92 -2.12
CA VAL A 468 -16.05 -22.60 -1.17
C VAL A 468 -16.86 -23.69 -1.86
N GLU A 469 -17.48 -23.35 -3.00
CA GLU A 469 -18.31 -24.30 -3.75
C GLU A 469 -17.47 -25.43 -4.35
N ILE A 470 -16.32 -25.11 -4.94
CA ILE A 470 -15.41 -26.08 -5.57
C ILE A 470 -14.94 -27.13 -4.54
N ASN A 471 -14.69 -26.69 -3.30
CA ASN A 471 -14.18 -27.57 -2.25
C ASN A 471 -15.29 -28.19 -1.37
N ASN A 472 -16.56 -28.05 -1.77
CA ASN A 472 -17.73 -28.57 -1.05
C ASN A 472 -17.75 -28.18 0.44
N ILE A 473 -17.27 -26.98 0.76
CA ILE A 473 -17.22 -26.50 2.13
C ILE A 473 -18.65 -26.16 2.55
N GLN A 474 -19.18 -26.91 3.52
CA GLN A 474 -20.49 -26.62 4.08
C GLN A 474 -20.42 -25.33 4.88
N LEU A 475 -21.02 -24.28 4.33
CA LEU A 475 -21.21 -23.04 5.06
C LEU A 475 -22.15 -23.34 6.23
N VAL A 476 -21.65 -23.27 7.46
CA VAL A 476 -22.54 -23.18 8.61
C VAL A 476 -23.24 -21.82 8.48
N ASP A 477 -24.54 -21.83 8.19
CA ASP A 477 -25.35 -20.62 8.15
C ASP A 477 -25.30 -19.97 9.53
N LEU A 478 -24.60 -18.84 9.65
CA LEU A 478 -24.80 -17.94 10.77
C LEU A 478 -26.19 -17.29 10.60
N PRO A 479 -26.91 -17.00 11.70
CA PRO A 479 -28.15 -16.25 11.62
C PRO A 479 -27.88 -14.97 10.84
N LYS A 480 -28.61 -14.76 9.75
CA LYS A 480 -28.62 -13.47 9.06
C LYS A 480 -28.97 -12.42 10.12
N LEU A 481 -28.02 -11.55 10.46
CA LEU A 481 -28.32 -10.37 11.25
C LEU A 481 -29.37 -9.60 10.45
N GLU A 482 -30.59 -9.57 11.01
CA GLU A 482 -31.63 -8.65 10.57
C GLU A 482 -31.02 -7.24 10.57
N GLN A 483 -31.05 -6.57 9.42
CA GLN A 483 -30.66 -5.16 9.29
C GLN A 483 -31.57 -4.26 10.10
#